data_AF-A0A565AZE3-F1
#
_entry.id   AF-A0A565AZE3-F1
#
_cell.length_a   1.000
_cell.length_b   1.000
_cell.length_c   1.000
_cell.angle_alpha   90.00
_cell.angle_beta   90.00
_cell.angle_gamma   90.00
#
_symmetry.space_group_name_H-M   'P 1'
#
loop_
_entity.id
_entity.type
_entity.pdbx_description
1 polymer ?
#
loop_
_entity_poly.entity_id
_entity_poly.type
_entity_poly.pdbx_seq_one_letter_code
_entity_poly.pdbx_strand_id
1 'polypeptide(L)'
;MTSFYKNDEHVALYTIRDGLRKNDDELVSLYIIRDRLGKNNELVAPCIIRDGLGKNDGELVALCIIRDGLGKIDELVALCVIRDEFGKINELVALYIIRDGLGKNDSELATLYINRDRLGENDSEHVALYINRDGLGENDSKLVALYINRDGLGENDSELVALYINRDGLGKNNELVALYITLL
;
A
#
# COMPACT_ATOMS: atom_id res chain seq x y z
N MET A 1 14.31 19.24 -16.06
CA MET A 1 14.26 18.76 -17.46
C MET A 1 13.31 17.57 -17.51
N THR A 2 12.21 17.71 -18.23
CA THR A 2 11.22 16.65 -18.45
C THR A 2 11.63 15.91 -19.72
N SER A 3 11.86 14.59 -19.67
CA SER A 3 12.19 13.80 -20.87
C SER A 3 11.01 12.92 -21.27
N PHE A 4 10.78 12.82 -22.57
CA PHE A 4 9.73 12.02 -23.18
C PHE A 4 10.35 11.11 -24.23
N TYR A 5 9.99 9.83 -24.23
CA TYR A 5 10.17 8.93 -25.36
C TYR A 5 8.78 8.43 -25.73
N LYS A 6 8.39 8.54 -27.01
CA LYS A 6 7.14 8.01 -27.54
C LYS A 6 7.50 7.19 -28.77
N ASN A 7 7.28 5.89 -28.71
CA ASN A 7 7.23 5.02 -29.89
C ASN A 7 5.78 4.66 -30.15
N ASP A 8 5.42 4.53 -31.42
CA ASP A 8 4.04 4.51 -31.94
C ASP A 8 3.14 3.38 -31.43
N GLU A 9 3.61 2.52 -30.52
CA GLU A 9 2.77 1.46 -29.91
C GLU A 9 2.81 1.43 -28.38
N HIS A 10 3.92 1.26 -27.65
CA HIS A 10 3.78 0.95 -26.19
C HIS A 10 4.97 1.28 -25.27
N VAL A 11 5.72 2.37 -25.47
CA VAL A 11 6.67 2.77 -24.40
C VAL A 11 6.76 4.29 -24.27
N ALA A 12 6.12 4.82 -23.23
CA ALA A 12 6.40 6.16 -22.75
C ALA A 12 6.92 6.14 -21.31
N LEU A 13 8.20 6.51 -21.17
CA LEU A 13 8.83 6.84 -19.90
C LEU A 13 8.42 8.27 -19.54
N TYR A 14 7.70 8.43 -18.43
CA TYR A 14 7.29 9.72 -17.94
C TYR A 14 8.01 10.05 -16.64
N THR A 15 9.02 10.91 -16.75
CA THR A 15 9.70 11.50 -15.60
C THR A 15 9.29 12.95 -15.46
N ILE A 16 8.70 13.28 -14.33
CA ILE A 16 8.17 14.59 -14.00
C ILE A 16 9.05 15.18 -12.88
N ARG A 17 9.80 16.27 -13.16
CA ARG A 17 10.72 16.99 -12.25
C ARG A 17 10.50 18.54 -12.32
N ASP A 18 9.84 19.18 -11.32
CA ASP A 18 9.45 20.65 -11.07
C ASP A 18 8.15 21.41 -11.64
N GLY A 19 6.87 21.29 -11.17
CA GLY A 19 5.60 21.57 -11.97
C GLY A 19 4.44 20.51 -12.02
N LEU A 20 3.35 20.75 -12.77
CA LEU A 20 2.09 19.92 -12.79
C LEU A 20 1.94 19.04 -14.05
N ARG A 21 1.40 17.82 -13.94
CA ARG A 21 1.08 16.99 -15.12
C ARG A 21 -0.10 16.02 -14.93
N LYS A 22 -0.91 15.90 -15.98
CA LYS A 22 -1.93 14.85 -16.17
C LYS A 22 -1.50 13.95 -17.33
N ASN A 23 -1.63 12.64 -17.18
CA ASN A 23 -1.38 11.69 -18.26
C ASN A 23 -2.66 10.95 -18.65
N ASP A 24 -2.91 10.90 -19.95
CA ASP A 24 -4.08 10.29 -20.59
C ASP A 24 -3.60 9.37 -21.75
N ASP A 25 -2.49 8.64 -21.55
CA ASP A 25 -1.99 7.67 -22.55
C ASP A 25 -2.19 6.23 -22.04
N GLU A 26 -2.56 5.34 -22.96
CA GLU A 26 -3.19 4.02 -22.71
C GLU A 26 -2.36 3.09 -21.84
N LEU A 27 -1.04 3.16 -22.00
CA LEU A 27 -0.08 2.34 -21.28
C LEU A 27 1.17 3.16 -20.95
N VAL A 28 1.42 3.33 -19.66
CA VAL A 28 2.62 3.97 -19.13
C VAL A 28 3.58 2.92 -18.60
N SER A 29 4.68 2.71 -19.32
CA SER A 29 5.69 1.73 -18.93
C SER A 29 6.47 2.14 -17.67
N LEU A 30 6.52 3.43 -17.32
CA LEU A 30 7.09 3.96 -16.08
C LEU A 30 6.67 5.42 -15.82
N TYR A 31 6.01 5.64 -14.69
CA TYR A 31 5.55 6.96 -14.24
C TYR A 31 6.31 7.37 -12.98
N ILE A 32 7.20 8.36 -13.09
CA ILE A 32 8.02 8.88 -11.99
C ILE A 32 7.65 10.33 -11.71
N ILE A 33 7.23 10.61 -10.48
CA ILE A 33 7.04 11.96 -9.94
C ILE A 33 8.20 12.25 -8.98
N ARG A 34 8.90 13.36 -9.21
CA ARG A 34 9.86 13.96 -8.26
C ARG A 34 9.51 15.42 -7.98
N ASP A 35 9.47 15.80 -6.70
CA ASP A 35 9.35 17.20 -6.24
C ASP A 35 8.07 17.92 -6.75
N ARG A 36 6.95 17.19 -6.95
CA ARG A 36 5.82 17.64 -7.81
C ARG A 36 4.45 17.01 -7.52
N LEU A 37 3.39 17.51 -8.18
CA LEU A 37 2.06 16.88 -8.30
C LEU A 37 1.89 16.19 -9.67
N GLY A 38 1.42 14.94 -9.70
CA GLY A 38 1.07 14.24 -10.94
C GLY A 38 -0.21 13.40 -10.82
N LYS A 39 -1.00 13.39 -11.89
CA LYS A 39 -2.18 12.53 -12.04
C LYS A 39 -2.01 11.60 -13.24
N ASN A 40 -2.23 10.31 -13.05
CA ASN A 40 -2.34 9.33 -14.14
C ASN A 40 -3.74 8.70 -14.09
N ASN A 41 -4.35 8.47 -15.25
CA ASN A 41 -5.68 7.86 -15.34
C ASN A 41 -5.65 6.49 -16.04
N GLU A 42 -4.47 5.99 -16.41
CA GLU A 42 -4.33 4.82 -17.29
C GLU A 42 -3.23 3.86 -16.80
N LEU A 43 -3.14 2.68 -17.40
CA LEU A 43 -2.40 1.52 -16.89
C LEU A 43 -0.91 1.84 -16.68
N VAL A 44 -0.38 1.61 -15.46
CA VAL A 44 1.02 1.93 -15.11
C VAL A 44 1.78 0.68 -14.67
N ALA A 45 2.81 0.30 -15.41
CA ALA A 45 3.62 -0.86 -15.03
C ALA A 45 4.42 -0.58 -13.72
N PRO A 46 5.19 0.52 -13.60
CA PRO A 46 5.53 1.08 -12.28
C PRO A 46 5.20 2.58 -12.10
N CYS A 47 4.58 2.93 -10.97
CA CYS A 47 4.39 4.28 -10.47
C CYS A 47 5.36 4.55 -9.30
N ILE A 48 6.24 5.54 -9.41
CA ILE A 48 7.17 5.93 -8.36
C ILE A 48 6.93 7.39 -8.02
N ILE A 49 6.52 7.67 -6.78
CA ILE A 49 6.32 9.01 -6.25
C ILE A 49 7.45 9.26 -5.25
N ARG A 50 8.23 10.29 -5.50
CA ARG A 50 9.30 10.72 -4.60
C ARG A 50 9.24 12.21 -4.35
N ASP A 51 9.34 12.66 -3.11
CA ASP A 51 9.37 14.09 -2.77
C ASP A 51 8.11 14.84 -3.31
N GLY A 52 6.97 14.16 -3.50
CA GLY A 52 5.85 14.67 -4.32
C GLY A 52 4.47 14.06 -4.04
N LEU A 53 3.44 14.62 -4.66
CA LEU A 53 2.04 14.19 -4.60
C LEU A 53 1.66 13.45 -5.88
N GLY A 54 1.11 12.24 -5.76
CA GLY A 54 0.65 11.46 -6.90
C GLY A 54 -0.74 10.89 -6.70
N LYS A 55 -1.59 11.00 -7.73
CA LYS A 55 -2.87 10.29 -7.80
C LYS A 55 -2.87 9.41 -9.04
N ASN A 56 -3.21 8.13 -8.88
CA ASN A 56 -3.37 7.20 -9.99
C ASN A 56 -4.79 6.61 -9.99
N ASP A 57 -5.52 6.90 -11.05
CA ASP A 57 -6.88 6.43 -11.35
C ASP A 57 -6.85 5.42 -12.50
N GLY A 58 -5.68 4.85 -12.80
CA GLY A 58 -5.50 3.90 -13.90
C GLY A 58 -5.70 2.46 -13.46
N GLU A 59 -6.19 1.65 -14.41
CA GLU A 59 -6.79 0.33 -14.13
C GLU A 59 -5.89 -0.69 -13.41
N LEU A 60 -4.59 -0.68 -13.71
CA LEU A 60 -3.64 -1.59 -13.09
C LEU A 60 -2.33 -0.88 -12.79
N VAL A 61 -1.86 -1.02 -11.55
CA VAL A 61 -0.52 -0.63 -11.11
C VAL A 61 0.27 -1.87 -10.71
N ALA A 62 1.19 -2.33 -11.56
CA ALA A 62 1.97 -3.52 -11.20
C ALA A 62 2.96 -3.24 -10.04
N LEU A 63 3.39 -1.98 -9.86
CA LEU A 63 4.23 -1.56 -8.75
C LEU A 63 4.00 -0.07 -8.42
N CYS A 64 3.64 0.23 -7.17
CA CYS A 64 3.69 1.56 -6.61
C CYS A 64 4.78 1.67 -5.55
N ILE A 65 5.66 2.67 -5.69
CA ILE A 65 6.60 3.06 -4.64
C ILE A 65 6.37 4.53 -4.31
N ILE A 66 5.97 4.79 -3.07
CA ILE A 66 5.87 6.14 -2.52
C ILE A 66 7.01 6.29 -1.53
N ARG A 67 7.89 7.26 -1.73
CA ARG A 67 9.00 7.53 -0.83
C ARG A 67 9.10 9.01 -0.62
N ASP A 68 9.02 9.51 0.61
CA ASP A 68 9.06 10.95 0.82
C ASP A 68 7.96 11.65 -0.03
N GLY A 69 6.80 11.00 -0.27
CA GLY A 69 5.68 11.59 -1.04
C GLY A 69 4.29 11.17 -0.53
N LEU A 70 3.23 11.85 -0.97
CA LEU A 70 1.85 11.40 -0.75
C LEU A 70 1.29 10.73 -2.01
N GLY A 71 0.71 9.54 -1.86
CA GLY A 71 0.10 8.82 -2.97
C GLY A 71 -1.34 8.39 -2.71
N LYS A 72 -2.20 8.51 -3.72
CA LYS A 72 -3.51 7.84 -3.75
C LYS A 72 -3.60 6.97 -5.00
N ILE A 73 -3.95 5.70 -4.84
CA ILE A 73 -4.24 4.80 -5.95
C ILE A 73 -5.66 4.29 -5.79
N ASP A 74 -6.47 4.51 -6.81
CA ASP A 74 -7.89 4.17 -6.77
C ASP A 74 -8.16 2.72 -7.25
N GLU A 75 -7.23 2.06 -7.95
CA GLU A 75 -7.43 0.73 -8.56
C GLU A 75 -6.38 -0.34 -8.18
N LEU A 76 -6.45 -1.52 -8.82
CA LEU A 76 -5.70 -2.74 -8.50
C LEU A 76 -4.17 -2.55 -8.50
N VAL A 77 -3.55 -2.91 -7.38
CA VAL A 77 -2.10 -2.80 -7.16
C VAL A 77 -1.50 -4.17 -6.85
N ALA A 78 -0.60 -4.65 -7.70
CA ALA A 78 0.12 -5.89 -7.40
C ALA A 78 1.12 -5.72 -6.24
N LEU A 79 1.77 -4.56 -6.14
CA LEU A 79 2.69 -4.24 -5.05
C LEU A 79 2.69 -2.75 -4.73
N CYS A 80 2.37 -2.37 -3.50
CA CYS A 80 2.57 -1.03 -2.97
C CYS A 80 3.63 -1.02 -1.87
N VAL A 81 4.58 -0.09 -1.97
CA VAL A 81 5.58 0.17 -0.94
C VAL A 81 5.55 1.64 -0.59
N ILE A 82 5.22 1.97 0.66
CA ILE A 82 5.24 3.32 1.20
C ILE A 82 6.44 3.46 2.12
N ARG A 83 7.21 4.52 1.94
CA ARG A 83 8.32 4.89 2.80
C ARG A 83 8.26 6.35 3.21
N ASP A 84 8.47 6.61 4.50
CA ASP A 84 8.71 7.93 5.09
C ASP A 84 7.49 8.89 5.11
N GLU A 85 6.45 8.64 4.30
CA GLU A 85 5.25 9.48 4.12
C GLU A 85 3.93 8.68 4.02
N PHE A 86 2.91 9.14 3.28
CA PHE A 86 1.54 8.59 3.32
C PHE A 86 1.07 8.01 1.97
N GLY A 87 0.36 6.88 2.03
CA GLY A 87 -0.35 6.32 0.88
C GLY A 87 -1.74 5.80 1.21
N LYS A 88 -2.68 5.94 0.26
CA LYS A 88 -4.01 5.29 0.30
C LYS A 88 -4.25 4.42 -0.94
N ILE A 89 -4.80 3.22 -0.74
CA ILE A 89 -5.30 2.34 -1.81
C ILE A 89 -6.75 1.91 -1.53
N ASN A 90 -7.58 1.80 -2.59
CA ASN A 90 -9.03 1.58 -2.47
C ASN A 90 -9.60 0.29 -3.13
N GLU A 91 -8.82 -0.61 -3.74
CA GLU A 91 -9.39 -1.76 -4.50
C GLU A 91 -8.82 -3.13 -4.17
N LEU A 92 -7.74 -3.57 -4.82
CA LEU A 92 -7.19 -4.91 -4.60
C LEU A 92 -5.68 -4.83 -4.52
N VAL A 93 -5.13 -5.43 -3.47
CA VAL A 93 -3.70 -5.37 -3.19
C VAL A 93 -3.14 -6.77 -2.98
N ALA A 94 -2.25 -7.19 -3.87
CA ALA A 94 -1.52 -8.44 -3.62
C ALA A 94 -0.47 -8.24 -2.50
N LEU A 95 0.22 -7.10 -2.46
CA LEU A 95 1.20 -6.82 -1.41
C LEU A 95 1.22 -5.34 -1.04
N TYR A 96 0.92 -5.03 0.22
CA TYR A 96 0.99 -3.69 0.80
C TYR A 96 2.07 -3.65 1.88
N ILE A 97 3.07 -2.79 1.71
CA ILE A 97 4.17 -2.63 2.68
C ILE A 97 4.28 -1.16 3.05
N ILE A 98 4.12 -0.87 4.34
CA ILE A 98 4.48 0.42 4.92
C ILE A 98 5.79 0.25 5.66
N ARG A 99 6.71 1.19 5.47
CA ARG A 99 7.93 1.29 6.26
C ARG A 99 8.17 2.74 6.63
N ASP A 100 8.32 3.05 7.91
CA ASP A 100 8.64 4.40 8.35
C ASP A 100 7.59 5.45 7.86
N GLY A 101 6.38 5.04 7.49
CA GLY A 101 5.34 5.88 6.86
C GLY A 101 3.95 5.70 7.48
N LEU A 102 2.97 6.42 6.95
CA LEU A 102 1.55 6.23 7.22
C LEU A 102 0.91 5.50 6.03
N GLY A 103 0.04 4.54 6.26
CA GLY A 103 -0.66 3.89 5.14
C GLY A 103 -2.07 3.49 5.51
N LYS A 104 -2.98 3.67 4.54
CA LYS A 104 -4.35 3.20 4.64
C LYS A 104 -4.68 2.31 3.44
N ASN A 105 -5.02 1.05 3.71
CA ASN A 105 -5.49 0.13 2.69
C ASN A 105 -6.97 -0.18 2.91
N ASP A 106 -7.79 0.07 1.91
CA ASP A 106 -9.26 -0.01 1.94
C ASP A 106 -9.66 -0.87 0.73
N SER A 107 -9.35 -2.17 0.79
CA SER A 107 -9.33 -3.06 -0.38
C SER A 107 -10.23 -4.28 -0.19
N GLU A 108 -10.84 -4.81 -1.23
CA GLU A 108 -11.63 -6.06 -1.13
C GLU A 108 -10.75 -7.23 -0.66
N LEU A 109 -9.50 -7.28 -1.13
CA LEU A 109 -8.55 -8.34 -0.80
C LEU A 109 -7.14 -7.79 -0.64
N ALA A 110 -6.53 -8.11 0.51
CA ALA A 110 -5.11 -7.95 0.77
C ALA A 110 -4.45 -9.34 0.94
N THR A 111 -3.61 -9.77 -0.01
CA THR A 111 -2.92 -11.06 0.17
C THR A 111 -1.85 -10.95 1.27
N LEU A 112 -1.13 -9.83 1.32
CA LEU A 112 -0.14 -9.58 2.36
C LEU A 112 -0.10 -8.09 2.71
N TYR A 113 -0.39 -7.78 3.97
CA TYR A 113 -0.27 -6.45 4.54
C TYR A 113 0.86 -6.45 5.57
N ILE A 114 1.85 -5.57 5.40
CA ILE A 114 2.98 -5.42 6.33
C ILE A 114 3.08 -3.97 6.77
N ASN A 115 2.90 -3.72 8.05
CA ASN A 115 3.24 -2.44 8.68
C ASN A 115 4.61 -2.56 9.37
N ARG A 116 5.52 -1.61 9.08
CA ARG A 116 6.81 -1.48 9.75
C ARG A 116 7.04 -0.07 10.28
N ASP A 117 7.38 0.02 11.56
CA ASP A 117 8.03 1.18 12.20
C ASP A 117 7.18 2.47 12.32
N ARG A 118 5.90 2.47 11.89
CA ARG A 118 4.95 3.61 12.04
C ARG A 118 3.47 3.13 12.05
N LEU A 119 2.53 3.95 11.54
CA LEU A 119 1.09 3.73 11.64
C LEU A 119 0.55 3.16 10.33
N GLY A 120 -0.20 2.06 10.43
CA GLY A 120 -0.85 1.42 9.30
C GLY A 120 -2.27 1.01 9.64
N GLU A 121 -3.22 1.43 8.82
CA GLU A 121 -4.62 1.04 8.88
C GLU A 121 -4.97 0.13 7.71
N ASN A 122 -5.60 -1.00 7.99
CA ASN A 122 -6.16 -1.88 6.97
C ASN A 122 -7.64 -2.13 7.23
N ASP A 123 -8.47 -1.75 6.26
CA ASP A 123 -9.92 -1.88 6.25
C ASP A 123 -10.31 -2.75 5.05
N SER A 124 -9.71 -3.95 4.98
CA SER A 124 -9.93 -4.86 3.86
C SER A 124 -10.97 -5.91 4.16
N GLU A 125 -11.77 -6.36 3.20
CA GLU A 125 -12.73 -7.43 3.51
C GLU A 125 -12.01 -8.74 3.89
N HIS A 126 -10.98 -9.10 3.14
CA HIS A 126 -10.22 -10.34 3.34
C HIS A 126 -8.72 -10.08 3.39
N VAL A 127 -8.05 -10.66 4.38
CA VAL A 127 -6.59 -10.62 4.52
C VAL A 127 -6.04 -12.03 4.67
N ALA A 128 -5.15 -12.44 3.77
CA ALA A 128 -4.49 -13.74 3.93
C ALA A 128 -3.39 -13.67 5.01
N LEU A 129 -2.59 -12.60 5.02
CA LEU A 129 -1.54 -12.40 6.02
C LEU A 129 -1.41 -10.92 6.40
N TYR A 130 -1.67 -10.62 7.67
CA TYR A 130 -1.40 -9.33 8.27
C TYR A 130 -0.18 -9.43 9.18
N ILE A 131 0.80 -8.53 9.00
CA ILE A 131 1.99 -8.45 9.83
C ILE A 131 2.15 -7.01 10.32
N ASN A 132 2.04 -6.80 11.62
CA ASN A 132 2.52 -5.58 12.26
C ASN A 132 3.89 -5.85 12.89
N ARG A 133 4.89 -5.05 12.53
CA ARG A 133 6.23 -5.14 13.10
C ARG A 133 6.67 -3.76 13.58
N ASP A 134 7.01 -3.64 14.86
CA ASP A 134 7.58 -2.40 15.44
C ASP A 134 6.69 -1.13 15.27
N GLY A 135 5.46 -1.28 14.78
CA GLY A 135 4.56 -0.19 14.43
C GLY A 135 3.26 -0.19 15.23
N LEU A 136 2.43 0.83 15.00
CA LEU A 136 1.04 0.90 15.41
C LEU A 136 0.15 0.42 14.26
N GLY A 137 -0.35 -0.81 14.34
CA GLY A 137 -1.19 -1.42 13.31
C GLY A 137 -2.63 -1.54 13.77
N GLU A 138 -3.56 -1.06 12.95
CA GLU A 138 -5.00 -1.29 13.10
C GLU A 138 -5.48 -2.12 11.91
N ASN A 139 -6.31 -3.13 12.19
CA ASN A 139 -6.89 -3.99 11.18
C ASN A 139 -8.37 -4.27 11.47
N ASP A 140 -9.23 -3.71 10.63
CA ASP A 140 -10.68 -3.90 10.64
C ASP A 140 -11.06 -4.69 9.37
N SER A 141 -11.03 -6.01 9.44
CA SER A 141 -11.27 -6.87 8.27
C SER A 141 -12.35 -7.90 8.58
N LYS A 142 -13.08 -8.41 7.60
CA LYS A 142 -14.05 -9.49 7.91
C LYS A 142 -13.31 -10.77 8.28
N LEU A 143 -12.36 -11.18 7.44
CA LEU A 143 -11.63 -12.43 7.60
C LEU A 143 -10.12 -12.22 7.52
N VAL A 144 -9.40 -12.74 8.52
CA VAL A 144 -7.92 -12.81 8.52
C VAL A 144 -7.47 -14.25 8.68
N ALA A 145 -6.72 -14.79 7.72
CA ALA A 145 -6.20 -16.15 7.86
C ALA A 145 -5.03 -16.21 8.88
N LEU A 146 -4.10 -15.25 8.82
CA LEU A 146 -2.99 -15.16 9.77
C LEU A 146 -2.70 -13.71 10.15
N TYR A 147 -2.82 -13.41 11.43
CA TYR A 147 -2.42 -12.14 12.02
C TYR A 147 -1.15 -12.32 12.85
N ILE A 148 -0.11 -11.54 12.57
CA ILE A 148 1.15 -11.54 13.32
C ILE A 148 1.43 -10.14 13.82
N ASN A 149 1.47 -9.98 15.14
CA ASN A 149 2.04 -8.80 15.77
C ASN A 149 3.42 -9.16 16.34
N ARG A 150 4.46 -8.45 15.92
CA ARG A 150 5.82 -8.61 16.42
C ARG A 150 6.33 -7.26 16.93
N ASP A 151 6.71 -7.17 18.20
CA ASP A 151 7.36 -5.99 18.78
C ASP A 151 6.53 -4.67 18.65
N GLY A 152 5.29 -4.74 18.16
CA GLY A 152 4.43 -3.61 17.85
C GLY A 152 3.21 -3.48 18.74
N LEU A 153 2.49 -2.37 18.57
CA LEU A 153 1.16 -2.15 19.12
C LEU A 153 0.15 -2.51 18.03
N GLY A 154 -0.57 -3.62 18.19
CA GLY A 154 -1.52 -4.11 17.18
C GLY A 154 -2.93 -4.18 17.73
N GLU A 155 -3.90 -3.61 17.03
CA GLU A 155 -5.32 -3.80 17.30
C GLU A 155 -5.99 -4.45 16.10
N ASN A 156 -6.66 -5.58 16.34
CA ASN A 156 -7.36 -6.33 15.32
C ASN A 156 -8.83 -6.49 15.70
N ASP A 157 -9.68 -5.81 14.93
CA ASP A 157 -11.15 -5.82 15.04
C ASP A 157 -11.79 -6.79 14.05
N SER A 158 -11.01 -7.73 13.51
CA SER A 158 -11.54 -8.58 12.45
C SER A 158 -12.54 -9.63 12.94
N GLU A 159 -13.68 -9.77 12.27
CA GLU A 159 -14.78 -10.66 12.70
C GLU A 159 -14.30 -12.10 12.98
N LEU A 160 -13.40 -12.64 12.14
CA LEU A 160 -12.76 -13.92 12.37
C LEU A 160 -11.27 -13.91 12.00
N VAL A 161 -10.45 -14.39 12.94
CA VAL A 161 -9.03 -14.70 12.73
C VAL A 161 -8.79 -16.20 12.89
N ALA A 162 -8.24 -16.85 11.85
CA ALA A 162 -7.92 -18.27 11.95
C ALA A 162 -6.69 -18.54 12.84
N LEU A 163 -5.63 -17.75 12.72
CA LEU A 163 -4.46 -17.82 13.59
C LEU A 163 -3.96 -16.43 13.95
N TYR A 164 -3.88 -16.16 15.25
CA TYR A 164 -3.33 -14.93 15.80
C TYR A 164 -2.03 -15.24 16.55
N ILE A 165 -0.94 -14.57 16.18
CA ILE A 165 0.37 -14.69 16.82
C ILE A 165 0.79 -13.31 17.33
N ASN A 166 0.97 -13.19 18.63
CA ASN A 166 1.61 -12.03 19.23
C ASN A 166 2.98 -12.42 19.78
N ARG A 167 4.03 -11.77 19.31
CA ARG A 167 5.40 -11.99 19.76
C ARG A 167 5.96 -10.66 20.23
N ASP A 168 6.32 -10.58 21.51
CA ASP A 168 7.08 -9.45 22.06
C ASP A 168 6.37 -8.07 21.92
N GLY A 169 5.10 -8.06 21.50
CA GLY A 169 4.29 -6.86 21.25
C GLY A 169 3.05 -6.79 22.13
N LEU A 170 2.37 -5.65 22.10
CA LEU A 170 1.09 -5.43 22.79
C LEU A 170 -0.07 -5.52 21.80
N GLY A 171 -0.22 -6.70 21.20
CA GLY A 171 -1.29 -7.00 20.26
C GLY A 171 -2.58 -7.41 20.96
N LYS A 172 -3.73 -6.93 20.49
CA LYS A 172 -5.06 -7.35 20.92
C LYS A 172 -5.89 -7.80 19.72
N ASN A 173 -6.74 -8.79 19.96
CA ASN A 173 -7.81 -9.19 19.06
C ASN A 173 -9.14 -9.01 19.79
N ASN A 174 -10.05 -8.23 19.22
CA ASN A 174 -11.29 -7.87 19.89
C ASN A 174 -12.44 -8.85 19.59
N GLU A 175 -12.30 -9.66 18.54
CA GLU A 175 -13.33 -10.59 18.04
C GLU A 175 -12.89 -12.08 18.10
N LEU A 176 -13.49 -12.95 17.29
CA LEU A 176 -13.25 -14.39 17.32
C LEU A 176 -11.87 -14.79 16.78
N VAL A 177 -11.15 -15.59 17.57
CA VAL A 177 -9.88 -16.21 17.17
C VAL A 177 -9.98 -17.72 17.30
N ALA A 178 -9.67 -18.46 16.23
CA ALA A 178 -9.66 -19.92 16.29
C ALA A 178 -8.44 -20.46 17.05
N LEU A 179 -7.26 -19.86 16.87
CA LEU A 179 -6.05 -20.18 17.63
C LEU A 179 -5.24 -18.92 17.96
N TYR A 180 -4.96 -18.71 19.25
CA TYR A 180 -4.18 -17.57 19.75
C TYR A 180 -2.85 -18.06 20.35
N ILE A 181 -1.74 -17.52 19.86
CA ILE A 181 -0.38 -17.85 20.31
C ILE A 181 0.29 -16.58 20.82
N THR A 182 0.85 -16.63 22.03
CA THR A 182 1.74 -15.59 22.56
C THR A 182 3.16 -16.13 22.72
N LEU A 183 4.12 -15.38 22.21
CA LEU A 183 5.55 -15.62 22.35
C LEU A 183 6.17 -14.43 23.08
N LEU A 184 7.05 -14.72 24.03
CA LEU A 184 7.82 -13.76 24.83
C LEU A 184 9.30 -13.77 24.40
#